data_AF-A0A4Q5NUR3-F1
#
_entry.id   AF-A0A4Q5NUR3-F1
#
_cell.length_a   1.000
_cell.length_b   1.000
_cell.length_c   1.000
_cell.angle_alpha   90.00
_cell.angle_beta   90.00
_cell.angle_gamma   90.00
#
_symmetry.space_group_name_H-M   'P 1'
#
loop_
_entity.id
_entity.type
_entity.pdbx_description
1 polymer ?
#
loop_
_entity_poly.entity_id
_entity_poly.type
_entity_poly.pdbx_seq_one_letter_code
_entity_poly.pdbx_strand_id
1 'polypeptide(L)'
;MKQYLSIPFLLITLLCALTQCSFAEPKAEPLQLQFRPGNPTATAKGHLTGDLEYDYAIAAQKGQWMMVEVTSNPVDAAVFSIKTPSGSETTSQYRWSGVVQETGDYLLWVSKPADYRTADFTLKVTLGARPAPLRYSATDRNGAALYAAMRKFIDSFKTKDRTAFLSCFSRSKPSYHLNPIIIGSKSYYRTAVTYPQLASDLKAKKSWYWIYLERAENGELDAFVDNVPNGNMWTRTANNTFVPPGAEITSSTYVKWRKEGSQWFIDEISYPRS
;
A
#
# COMPACT_ATOMS: atom_id res chain seq x y z
N MET A 1 47.86 -80.29 -25.26
CA MET A 1 46.79 -80.87 -24.42
C MET A 1 46.02 -79.70 -23.83
N LYS A 2 44.76 -79.46 -24.26
CA LYS A 2 43.53 -79.63 -23.44
C LYS A 2 43.67 -78.94 -22.06
N GLN A 3 42.97 -77.84 -21.74
CA GLN A 3 41.53 -77.80 -21.46
C GLN A 3 40.98 -76.35 -21.34
N TYR A 4 39.67 -76.25 -21.61
CA TYR A 4 38.77 -75.10 -21.53
C TYR A 4 38.61 -74.51 -20.12
N LEU A 5 38.29 -73.21 -20.04
CA LEU A 5 37.17 -72.75 -19.18
C LEU A 5 36.63 -71.37 -19.62
N SER A 6 35.44 -71.36 -20.21
CA SER A 6 34.58 -70.18 -20.36
C SER A 6 33.93 -69.84 -19.03
N ILE A 7 33.88 -68.55 -18.68
CA ILE A 7 32.97 -68.02 -17.65
C ILE A 7 32.21 -66.83 -18.25
N PRO A 8 30.88 -66.92 -18.38
CA PRO A 8 30.00 -65.81 -18.72
C PRO A 8 29.37 -65.27 -17.43
N PHE A 9 29.52 -63.99 -17.08
CA PHE A 9 28.75 -63.37 -15.99
C PHE A 9 28.99 -61.86 -16.12
N LEU A 10 28.05 -60.93 -15.99
CA LEU A 10 26.60 -60.89 -15.86
C LEU A 10 26.36 -59.38 -15.78
N LEU A 11 25.71 -58.80 -16.80
CA LEU A 11 25.42 -57.37 -16.85
C LEU A 11 24.31 -57.07 -15.82
N ILE A 12 24.67 -56.63 -14.61
CA ILE A 12 23.70 -56.07 -13.64
C ILE A 12 23.64 -54.56 -13.87
N THR A 13 22.74 -54.16 -14.76
CA THR A 13 22.31 -52.75 -14.88
C THR A 13 21.33 -52.47 -13.74
N LEU A 14 21.88 -52.05 -12.60
CA LEU A 14 21.08 -51.65 -11.44
C LEU A 14 20.43 -50.28 -11.74
N LEU A 15 19.17 -50.33 -12.17
CA LEU A 15 18.30 -49.17 -12.33
C LEU A 15 17.91 -48.66 -10.94
N CYS A 16 18.75 -47.82 -10.33
CA CYS A 16 18.36 -47.04 -9.15
C CYS A 16 17.31 -46.01 -9.59
N ALA A 17 16.03 -46.33 -9.39
CA ALA A 17 14.97 -45.35 -9.37
C ALA A 17 15.23 -44.37 -8.22
N LEU A 18 15.84 -43.22 -8.54
CA LEU A 18 15.96 -42.10 -7.61
C LEU A 18 14.56 -41.51 -7.40
N THR A 19 13.85 -42.04 -6.42
CA THR A 19 12.70 -41.34 -5.83
C THR A 19 13.25 -40.10 -5.14
N GLN A 20 13.22 -38.96 -5.84
CA GLN A 20 13.52 -37.67 -5.24
C GLN A 20 12.41 -37.36 -4.26
N CYS A 21 12.61 -37.68 -2.98
CA CYS A 21 11.89 -36.99 -1.92
C CYS A 21 12.27 -35.52 -2.00
N SER A 22 11.40 -34.70 -2.58
CA SER A 22 11.48 -33.26 -2.43
C SER A 22 11.17 -32.96 -0.97
N PHE A 23 12.22 -32.80 -0.16
CA PHE A 23 12.07 -32.18 1.15
C PHE A 23 11.75 -30.72 0.89
N ALA A 24 10.50 -30.33 1.09
CA ALA A 24 10.16 -28.92 1.22
C ALA A 24 10.98 -28.37 2.41
N GLU A 25 11.88 -27.44 2.14
CA GLU A 25 12.64 -26.77 3.21
C GLU A 25 11.63 -26.13 4.18
N PRO A 26 11.77 -26.36 5.50
CA PRO A 26 10.91 -25.70 6.46
C PRO A 26 11.08 -24.18 6.33
N LYS A 27 9.98 -23.49 6.00
CA LYS A 27 9.93 -22.04 5.92
C LYS A 27 10.49 -21.45 7.23
N ALA A 28 11.49 -20.57 7.12
CA ALA A 28 12.12 -19.94 8.28
C ALA A 28 11.06 -19.25 9.17
N GLU A 29 11.23 -19.33 10.49
CA GLU A 29 10.33 -18.67 11.44
C GLU A 29 10.33 -17.15 11.23
N PRO A 30 9.17 -16.47 11.33
CA PRO A 30 9.09 -15.02 11.19
C PRO A 30 9.96 -14.27 12.20
N LEU A 31 10.61 -13.18 11.79
CA LEU A 31 11.42 -12.36 12.68
C LEU A 31 10.53 -11.49 13.59
N GLN A 32 10.66 -11.63 14.90
CA GLN A 32 9.92 -10.77 15.83
C GLN A 32 10.38 -9.30 15.73
N LEU A 33 9.46 -8.40 15.39
CA LEU A 33 9.70 -6.96 15.43
C LEU A 33 9.68 -6.46 16.88
N GLN A 34 10.83 -5.96 17.35
CA GLN A 34 10.98 -5.50 18.72
C GLN A 34 10.77 -3.98 18.84
N PHE A 35 9.91 -3.59 19.79
CA PHE A 35 9.69 -2.20 20.18
C PHE A 35 10.64 -1.84 21.31
N ARG A 36 11.33 -0.71 21.18
CA ARG A 36 12.17 -0.20 22.29
C ARG A 36 11.25 0.31 23.42
N PRO A 37 11.63 0.13 24.70
CA PRO A 37 10.87 0.70 25.81
C PRO A 37 10.58 2.19 25.60
N GLY A 38 9.31 2.59 25.75
CA GLY A 38 8.86 3.97 25.55
C GLY A 38 8.75 4.44 24.09
N ASN A 39 9.11 3.61 23.10
CA ASN A 39 8.94 3.91 21.68
C ASN A 39 7.80 3.08 21.08
N PRO A 40 6.68 3.71 20.65
CA PRO A 40 5.58 3.00 20.02
C PRO A 40 5.94 2.51 18.60
N THR A 41 7.12 2.80 18.08
CA THR A 41 7.56 2.45 16.73
C THR A 41 8.69 1.42 16.74
N ALA A 42 8.51 0.36 15.94
CA ALA A 42 9.56 -0.57 15.52
C ALA A 42 9.89 -0.35 14.03
N THR A 43 11.16 -0.56 13.67
CA THR A 43 11.63 -0.40 12.29
C THR A 43 12.51 -1.57 11.90
N ALA A 44 12.28 -2.15 10.72
CA ALA A 44 13.15 -3.11 10.08
C ALA A 44 13.62 -2.60 8.72
N LYS A 45 14.80 -3.06 8.30
CA LYS A 45 15.37 -2.80 6.98
C LYS A 45 15.77 -4.12 6.36
N GLY A 46 15.72 -4.20 5.03
CA GLY A 46 16.15 -5.37 4.30
C GLY A 46 16.44 -5.07 2.84
N HIS A 47 16.95 -6.07 2.13
CA HIS A 47 17.28 -6.02 0.72
C HIS A 47 16.59 -7.18 0.01
N LEU A 48 15.63 -6.87 -0.87
CA LEU A 48 14.87 -7.83 -1.65
C LEU A 48 15.59 -8.09 -2.98
N THR A 49 15.72 -9.36 -3.36
CA THR A 49 16.24 -9.81 -4.66
C THR A 49 15.64 -11.16 -5.03
N GLY A 50 15.46 -11.45 -6.31
CA GLY A 50 14.82 -12.71 -6.76
C GLY A 50 13.40 -12.88 -6.18
N ASP A 51 13.13 -14.03 -5.57
CA ASP A 51 11.86 -14.33 -4.89
C ASP A 51 11.99 -14.22 -3.36
N LEU A 52 13.01 -13.52 -2.86
CA LEU A 52 13.23 -13.33 -1.43
C LEU A 52 12.09 -12.49 -0.82
N GLU A 53 11.59 -12.99 0.31
CA GLU A 53 10.63 -12.30 1.17
C GLU A 53 11.21 -12.19 2.59
N TYR A 54 10.75 -11.18 3.34
CA TYR A 54 11.06 -11.06 4.77
C TYR A 54 9.78 -11.16 5.58
N ASP A 55 9.70 -12.19 6.41
CA ASP A 55 8.60 -12.42 7.33
C ASP A 55 8.90 -11.80 8.69
N TYR A 56 7.93 -11.06 9.21
CA TYR A 56 7.97 -10.40 10.51
C TYR A 56 6.74 -10.77 11.33
N ALA A 57 6.94 -10.97 12.63
CA ALA A 57 5.84 -11.14 13.60
C ALA A 57 5.76 -9.93 14.53
N ILE A 58 4.54 -9.49 14.83
CA ILE A 58 4.25 -8.37 15.72
C ILE A 58 3.18 -8.80 16.70
N ALA A 59 3.53 -8.78 17.99
CA ALA A 59 2.55 -8.91 19.05
C ALA A 59 1.76 -7.59 19.18
N ALA A 60 0.44 -7.67 19.01
CA ALA A 60 -0.46 -6.54 19.19
C ALA A 60 -1.65 -6.93 20.09
N GLN A 61 -2.21 -5.93 20.78
CA GLN A 61 -3.39 -6.13 21.64
C GLN A 61 -4.63 -5.52 21.00
N LYS A 62 -5.76 -6.23 21.15
CA LYS A 62 -7.07 -5.73 20.73
C LYS A 62 -7.34 -4.32 21.29
N GLY A 63 -7.82 -3.43 20.42
CA GLY A 63 -8.14 -2.05 20.74
C GLY A 63 -6.97 -1.07 20.57
N GLN A 64 -5.74 -1.56 20.37
CA GLN A 64 -4.63 -0.69 20.00
C GLN A 64 -4.82 -0.18 18.57
N TRP A 65 -4.35 1.03 18.30
CA TRP A 65 -4.17 1.48 16.93
C TRP A 65 -2.80 1.02 16.43
N MET A 66 -2.78 0.45 15.24
CA MET A 66 -1.56 0.00 14.55
C MET A 66 -1.41 0.74 13.23
N MET A 67 -0.19 1.12 12.85
CA MET A 67 0.16 1.63 11.52
C MET A 67 1.41 0.94 11.00
N VAL A 68 1.32 0.43 9.79
CA VAL A 68 2.38 -0.23 9.05
C VAL A 68 2.66 0.59 7.80
N GLU A 69 3.92 0.91 7.56
CA GLU A 69 4.38 1.62 6.37
C GLU A 69 5.63 0.93 5.84
N VAL A 70 5.69 0.69 4.54
CA VAL A 70 6.93 0.29 3.86
C VAL A 70 7.35 1.39 2.89
N THR A 71 8.64 1.70 2.91
CA THR A 71 9.28 2.58 1.94
C THR A 71 10.45 1.83 1.30
N SER A 72 10.81 2.19 0.07
CA SER A 72 11.86 1.48 -0.64
C SER A 72 12.68 2.38 -1.57
N ASN A 73 13.84 1.86 -1.95
CA ASN A 73 14.68 2.34 -3.04
C ASN A 73 14.95 1.17 -4.03
N PRO A 74 14.54 1.25 -5.31
CA PRO A 74 13.75 2.33 -5.90
C PRO A 74 12.40 2.52 -5.21
N VAL A 75 11.80 3.70 -5.37
CA VAL A 75 10.47 3.99 -4.83
C VAL A 75 9.47 2.96 -5.39
N ASP A 76 8.57 2.48 -4.53
CA ASP A 76 7.50 1.52 -4.81
C ASP A 76 7.95 0.07 -5.09
N ALA A 77 9.25 -0.19 -4.98
CA ALA A 77 9.87 -1.50 -5.19
C ALA A 77 9.68 -2.51 -4.04
N ALA A 78 9.05 -2.12 -2.92
CA ALA A 78 8.67 -3.04 -1.85
C ALA A 78 7.22 -2.81 -1.40
N VAL A 79 6.49 -3.90 -1.22
CA VAL A 79 5.13 -3.94 -0.65
C VAL A 79 5.14 -4.87 0.55
N PHE A 80 4.13 -4.77 1.41
CA PHE A 80 3.90 -5.75 2.46
C PHE A 80 2.49 -6.31 2.40
N SER A 81 2.32 -7.49 2.99
CA SER A 81 1.02 -8.06 3.28
C SER A 81 0.90 -8.28 4.78
N ILE A 82 -0.33 -8.33 5.30
CA ILE A 82 -0.62 -8.51 6.73
C ILE A 82 -1.62 -9.64 6.91
N LYS A 83 -1.29 -10.59 7.81
CA LYS A 83 -2.18 -11.64 8.29
C LYS A 83 -2.50 -11.42 9.76
N THR A 84 -3.79 -11.49 10.06
CA THR A 84 -4.34 -11.43 11.40
C THR A 84 -4.15 -12.75 12.15
N PRO A 85 -4.25 -12.78 13.49
CA PRO A 85 -4.19 -14.01 14.28
C PRO A 85 -5.23 -15.06 13.85
N SER A 86 -6.44 -14.65 13.47
CA SER A 86 -7.48 -15.53 12.91
C SER A 86 -7.21 -16.03 11.49
N GLY A 87 -6.20 -15.48 10.82
CA GLY A 87 -5.77 -15.90 9.48
C GLY A 87 -6.31 -15.06 8.33
N SER A 88 -7.15 -14.06 8.57
CA SER A 88 -7.55 -13.08 7.55
C SER A 88 -6.34 -12.31 7.03
N GLU A 89 -6.30 -12.05 5.73
CA GLU A 89 -5.13 -11.51 5.03
C GLU A 89 -5.47 -10.30 4.18
N THR A 90 -4.55 -9.33 4.13
CA THR A 90 -4.57 -8.21 3.18
C THR A 90 -3.21 -8.10 2.52
N THR A 91 -3.17 -8.08 1.19
CA THR A 91 -1.93 -8.20 0.43
C THR A 91 -1.51 -6.92 -0.27
N SER A 92 -0.22 -6.82 -0.60
CA SER A 92 0.37 -5.82 -1.49
C SER A 92 0.06 -4.36 -1.12
N GLN A 93 0.29 -4.02 0.15
CA GLN A 93 0.10 -2.70 0.74
C GLN A 93 1.42 -1.92 0.81
N TYR A 94 1.36 -0.61 0.62
CA TYR A 94 2.46 0.30 1.01
C TYR A 94 2.27 0.89 2.41
N ARG A 95 1.00 1.01 2.80
CA ARG A 95 0.59 1.52 4.10
C ARG A 95 -0.71 0.83 4.50
N TRP A 96 -0.80 0.48 5.78
CA TRP A 96 -2.02 0.03 6.42
C TRP A 96 -2.05 0.68 7.80
N SER A 97 -3.22 0.98 8.33
CA SER A 97 -3.33 1.27 9.76
C SER A 97 -4.74 1.02 10.23
N GLY A 98 -5.01 0.83 11.50
CA GLY A 98 -6.36 0.48 11.95
C GLY A 98 -6.39 0.16 13.43
N VAL A 99 -7.60 -0.02 13.97
CA VAL A 99 -7.76 -0.59 15.31
C VAL A 99 -7.58 -2.10 15.19
N VAL A 100 -6.64 -2.61 15.97
CA VAL A 100 -6.34 -4.04 16.13
C VAL A 100 -7.59 -4.72 16.70
N GLN A 101 -8.18 -5.65 15.94
CA GLN A 101 -9.42 -6.33 16.31
C GLN A 101 -9.19 -7.55 17.19
N GLU A 102 -7.98 -8.10 17.19
CA GLU A 102 -7.60 -9.35 17.84
C GLU A 102 -6.29 -9.19 18.60
N THR A 103 -6.19 -9.79 19.78
CA THR A 103 -4.91 -9.87 20.49
C THR A 103 -4.14 -11.08 19.97
N GLY A 104 -2.89 -10.90 19.59
CA GLY A 104 -2.03 -11.99 19.11
C GLY A 104 -0.91 -11.51 18.20
N ASP A 105 -0.28 -12.46 17.54
CA ASP A 105 0.78 -12.19 16.57
C ASP A 105 0.20 -11.94 15.18
N TYR A 106 0.47 -10.74 14.67
CA TYR A 106 0.21 -10.36 13.29
C TYR A 106 1.46 -10.68 12.47
N LEU A 107 1.28 -11.37 11.36
CA LEU A 107 2.37 -11.67 10.44
C LEU A 107 2.40 -10.63 9.33
N LEU A 108 3.55 -10.02 9.11
CA LEU A 108 3.82 -9.18 7.95
C LEU A 108 4.84 -9.87 7.08
N TRP A 109 4.66 -9.86 5.77
CA TRP A 109 5.72 -10.25 4.85
C TRP A 109 5.94 -9.16 3.83
N VAL A 110 7.21 -8.78 3.69
CA VAL A 110 7.66 -7.76 2.75
C VAL A 110 8.24 -8.45 1.53
N SER A 111 7.72 -8.09 0.36
CA SER A 111 8.14 -8.62 -0.93
C SER A 111 8.26 -7.50 -1.96
N LYS A 112 8.83 -7.81 -3.13
CA LYS A 112 8.90 -6.87 -4.23
C LYS A 112 7.88 -7.22 -5.32
N PRO A 113 7.23 -6.24 -5.96
CA PRO A 113 6.47 -6.51 -7.18
C PRO A 113 7.36 -7.10 -8.28
N ALA A 114 6.78 -7.90 -9.16
CA ALA A 114 7.50 -8.62 -10.23
C ALA A 114 8.30 -7.70 -11.17
N ASP A 115 7.85 -6.46 -11.35
CA ASP A 115 8.50 -5.47 -12.23
C ASP A 115 9.85 -4.97 -11.69
N TYR A 116 10.18 -5.27 -10.42
CA TYR A 116 11.43 -4.86 -9.79
C TYR A 116 12.41 -6.03 -9.66
N ARG A 117 13.69 -5.76 -9.98
CA ARG A 117 14.79 -6.71 -9.81
C ARG A 117 15.27 -6.79 -8.36
N THR A 118 15.42 -5.64 -7.73
CA THR A 118 15.87 -5.50 -6.34
C THR A 118 15.16 -4.34 -5.65
N ALA A 119 15.14 -4.36 -4.32
CA ALA A 119 14.64 -3.25 -3.51
C ALA A 119 15.30 -3.22 -2.13
N ASP A 120 15.91 -2.10 -1.77
CA ASP A 120 16.20 -1.80 -0.37
C ASP A 120 14.94 -1.26 0.27
N PHE A 121 14.49 -1.81 1.40
CA PHE A 121 13.28 -1.36 2.06
C PHE A 121 13.51 -0.95 3.52
N THR A 122 12.59 -0.13 4.01
CA THR A 122 12.40 0.15 5.43
C THR A 122 10.93 -0.07 5.76
N LEU A 123 10.66 -1.06 6.61
CA LEU A 123 9.36 -1.35 7.20
C LEU A 123 9.28 -0.64 8.55
N LYS A 124 8.20 0.11 8.78
CA LYS A 124 7.95 0.84 10.02
C LYS A 124 6.58 0.43 10.55
N VAL A 125 6.54 0.03 11.82
CA VAL A 125 5.32 -0.37 12.51
C VAL A 125 5.16 0.48 13.74
N THR A 126 4.01 1.10 13.91
CA THR A 126 3.66 1.92 15.08
C THR A 126 2.47 1.29 15.78
N LEU A 127 2.56 1.05 17.09
CA LEU A 127 1.48 0.56 17.96
C LEU A 127 1.21 1.57 19.07
N GLY A 128 -0.06 1.82 19.38
CA GLY A 128 -0.43 2.60 20.55
C GLY A 128 -1.78 3.27 20.45
N ALA A 129 -1.91 4.44 21.06
CA ALA A 129 -3.12 5.25 20.94
C ALA A 129 -3.27 5.75 19.50
N ARG A 130 -4.52 5.78 19.02
CA ARG A 130 -4.85 6.41 17.74
C ARG A 130 -4.34 7.86 17.76
N PRO A 131 -3.55 8.30 16.76
CA PRO A 131 -3.14 9.69 16.68
C PRO A 131 -4.36 10.58 16.73
N ALA A 132 -4.35 11.55 17.64
CA ALA A 132 -5.41 12.54 17.68
C ALA A 132 -5.47 13.25 16.32
N PRO A 133 -6.67 13.48 15.76
CA PRO A 133 -6.85 14.37 14.62
C PRO A 133 -6.05 15.65 14.85
N LEU A 134 -5.20 16.03 13.89
CA LEU A 134 -4.47 17.30 13.99
C LEU A 134 -5.48 18.43 13.83
N ARG A 135 -6.00 18.94 14.95
CA ARG A 135 -6.98 20.02 14.94
C ARG A 135 -6.38 21.24 14.24
N TYR A 136 -7.22 21.91 13.45
CA TYR A 136 -6.91 23.23 12.94
C TYR A 136 -6.58 24.16 14.11
N SER A 137 -5.37 24.73 14.10
CA SER A 137 -5.05 25.89 14.94
C SER A 137 -5.14 27.14 14.08
N ALA A 138 -5.95 28.11 14.49
CA ALA A 138 -6.08 29.39 13.79
C ALA A 138 -4.75 30.17 13.71
N THR A 139 -3.76 29.81 14.53
CA THR A 139 -2.43 30.43 14.55
C THR A 139 -1.44 29.79 13.57
N ASP A 140 -1.71 28.58 13.05
CA ASP A 140 -0.88 27.94 12.02
C ASP A 140 -1.32 28.40 10.62
N ARG A 141 -0.72 29.50 10.12
CA ARG A 141 -1.03 30.04 8.78
C ARG A 141 -0.78 29.01 7.67
N ASN A 142 0.23 28.14 7.81
CA ASN A 142 0.50 27.09 6.83
C ASN A 142 -0.60 26.03 6.86
N GLY A 143 -1.04 25.66 8.07
CA GLY A 143 -2.21 24.84 8.29
C GLY A 143 -3.47 25.44 7.66
N ALA A 144 -3.75 26.72 7.89
CA ALA A 144 -4.92 27.39 7.32
C ALA A 144 -5.00 27.30 5.79
N ALA A 145 -3.88 27.58 5.10
CA ALA A 145 -3.82 27.46 3.64
C ALA A 145 -4.04 26.01 3.16
N LEU A 146 -3.50 25.03 3.88
CA LEU A 146 -3.70 23.61 3.56
C LEU A 146 -5.16 23.18 3.78
N TYR A 147 -5.77 23.59 4.89
CA TYR A 147 -7.19 23.34 5.17
C TYR A 147 -8.10 23.98 4.12
N ALA A 148 -7.78 25.20 3.66
CA ALA A 148 -8.50 25.85 2.58
C ALA A 148 -8.37 25.09 1.24
N ALA A 149 -7.18 24.57 0.92
CA ALA A 149 -6.97 23.75 -0.27
C ALA A 149 -7.79 22.45 -0.23
N MET A 150 -7.79 21.75 0.91
CA MET A 150 -8.59 20.53 1.09
C MET A 150 -10.09 20.82 1.11
N ARG A 151 -10.53 21.96 1.65
CA ARG A 151 -11.93 22.42 1.55
C ARG A 151 -12.34 22.62 0.09
N LYS A 152 -11.54 23.34 -0.68
CA LYS A 152 -11.77 23.55 -2.11
C LYS A 152 -11.87 22.23 -2.88
N PHE A 153 -11.00 21.28 -2.56
CA PHE A 153 -11.07 19.93 -3.13
C PHE A 153 -12.41 19.25 -2.82
N ILE A 154 -12.82 19.19 -1.55
CA ILE A 154 -14.12 18.64 -1.12
C ILE A 154 -15.30 19.32 -1.84
N ASP A 155 -15.28 20.65 -1.91
CA ASP A 155 -16.37 21.43 -2.51
C ASP A 155 -16.45 21.19 -4.03
N SER A 156 -15.33 20.91 -4.71
CA SER A 156 -15.33 20.57 -6.13
C SER A 156 -16.12 19.30 -6.46
N PHE A 157 -16.19 18.33 -5.55
CA PHE A 157 -17.03 17.14 -5.72
C PHE A 157 -18.51 17.48 -5.58
N LYS A 158 -18.86 18.29 -4.57
CA LYS A 158 -20.24 18.72 -4.31
C LYS A 158 -20.83 19.46 -5.51
N THR A 159 -20.04 20.35 -6.11
CA THR A 159 -20.48 21.19 -7.24
C THR A 159 -20.20 20.54 -8.60
N LYS A 160 -19.51 19.39 -8.63
CA LYS A 160 -18.97 18.76 -9.85
C LYS A 160 -18.14 19.72 -10.69
N ASP A 161 -17.48 20.70 -10.06
CA ASP A 161 -16.65 21.70 -10.73
C ASP A 161 -15.27 21.10 -11.09
N ARG A 162 -15.15 20.67 -12.35
CA ARG A 162 -13.92 20.12 -12.92
C ARG A 162 -12.75 21.10 -12.88
N THR A 163 -13.00 22.39 -13.00
CA THR A 163 -11.95 23.42 -12.99
C THR A 163 -11.40 23.58 -11.58
N ALA A 164 -12.29 23.66 -10.58
CA ALA A 164 -11.89 23.69 -9.18
C ALA A 164 -11.13 22.41 -8.78
N PHE A 165 -11.61 21.23 -9.21
CA PHE A 165 -10.92 19.95 -8.99
C PHE A 165 -9.52 19.95 -9.58
N LEU A 166 -9.38 20.26 -10.87
CA LEU A 166 -8.09 20.29 -11.58
C LEU A 166 -7.11 21.29 -10.96
N SER A 167 -7.61 22.41 -10.43
CA SER A 167 -6.75 23.40 -9.78
C SER A 167 -6.09 22.91 -8.48
N CYS A 168 -6.50 21.75 -7.96
CA CYS A 168 -5.84 21.09 -6.83
C CYS A 168 -4.58 20.31 -7.27
N PHE A 169 -4.31 20.19 -8.57
CA PHE A 169 -3.17 19.44 -9.12
C PHE A 169 -2.12 20.38 -9.71
N SER A 170 -0.84 20.06 -9.48
CA SER A 170 0.28 20.85 -10.03
C SER A 170 0.40 20.65 -11.52
N ARG A 171 0.67 21.74 -12.25
CA ARG A 171 0.95 21.70 -13.70
C ARG A 171 2.39 21.29 -14.02
N SER A 172 3.31 21.41 -13.07
CA SER A 172 4.74 21.17 -13.29
C SER A 172 5.23 19.84 -12.72
N LYS A 173 4.50 19.25 -11.76
CA LYS A 173 4.86 17.98 -11.12
C LYS A 173 3.71 16.99 -11.19
N PRO A 174 3.97 15.70 -11.50
CA PRO A 174 2.93 14.68 -11.48
C PRO A 174 2.36 14.52 -10.07
N SER A 175 1.08 14.13 -9.98
CA SER A 175 0.49 13.58 -8.76
C SER A 175 0.55 12.06 -8.81
N TYR A 176 0.32 11.39 -7.69
CA TYR A 176 0.32 9.94 -7.63
C TYR A 176 -1.07 9.41 -7.26
N HIS A 177 -1.49 8.35 -7.93
CA HIS A 177 -2.64 7.58 -7.50
C HIS A 177 -2.20 6.25 -6.90
N LEU A 178 -2.68 5.94 -5.69
CA LEU A 178 -2.44 4.64 -5.05
C LEU A 178 -3.72 3.84 -4.99
N ASN A 179 -3.73 2.76 -5.74
CA ASN A 179 -4.73 1.70 -5.73
C ASN A 179 -4.10 0.58 -6.58
N PRO A 180 -4.26 -0.72 -6.27
CA PRO A 180 -4.05 -1.78 -7.25
C PRO A 180 -4.94 -1.53 -8.48
N ILE A 181 -4.45 -0.76 -9.44
CA ILE A 181 -5.06 -0.68 -10.75
C ILE A 181 -4.55 -1.91 -11.50
N ILE A 182 -5.44 -2.87 -11.69
CA ILE A 182 -5.21 -3.95 -12.64
C ILE A 182 -5.46 -3.37 -14.05
N ILE A 183 -4.41 -3.20 -14.84
CA ILE A 183 -4.50 -2.90 -16.28
C ILE A 183 -4.01 -4.12 -17.04
N GLY A 184 -4.94 -4.90 -17.58
CA GLY A 184 -4.63 -6.20 -18.18
C GLY A 184 -4.14 -7.18 -17.12
N SER A 185 -2.97 -7.79 -17.32
CA SER A 185 -2.33 -8.68 -16.34
C SER A 185 -1.43 -7.96 -15.33
N LYS A 186 -1.31 -6.62 -15.41
CA LYS A 186 -0.39 -5.83 -14.59
C LYS A 186 -1.13 -5.16 -13.45
N SER A 187 -0.63 -5.34 -12.24
CA SER A 187 -1.08 -4.60 -11.05
C SER A 187 -0.16 -3.41 -10.82
N TYR A 188 -0.70 -2.20 -10.98
CA TYR A 188 -0.01 -0.97 -10.65
C TYR A 188 -0.46 -0.53 -9.27
N TYR A 189 0.46 -0.33 -8.34
CA TYR A 189 0.11 0.06 -6.98
C TYR A 189 0.30 1.56 -6.73
N ARG A 190 1.11 2.24 -7.56
CA ARG A 190 1.33 3.69 -7.55
C ARG A 190 1.55 4.20 -8.97
N THR A 191 0.64 5.03 -9.48
CA THR A 191 0.71 5.56 -10.85
C THR A 191 0.93 7.06 -10.84
N ALA A 192 1.99 7.52 -11.51
CA ALA A 192 2.22 8.94 -11.75
C ALA A 192 1.21 9.46 -12.79
N VAL A 193 0.55 10.57 -12.47
CA VAL A 193 -0.47 11.22 -13.30
C VAL A 193 -0.06 12.67 -13.53
N THR A 194 0.22 13.00 -14.78
CA THR A 194 0.53 14.39 -15.16
C THR A 194 -0.74 15.22 -15.29
N TYR A 195 -0.64 16.54 -15.09
CA TYR A 195 -1.80 17.43 -15.26
C TYR A 195 -2.41 17.35 -16.67
N PRO A 196 -1.64 17.37 -17.78
CA PRO A 196 -2.23 17.26 -19.12
C PRO A 196 -3.02 15.95 -19.32
N GLN A 197 -2.48 14.84 -18.81
CA GLN A 197 -3.17 13.54 -18.84
C GLN A 197 -4.47 13.58 -18.06
N LEU A 198 -4.43 14.00 -16.78
CA LEU A 198 -5.62 14.08 -15.93
C LEU A 198 -6.71 14.98 -16.54
N ALA A 199 -6.32 16.16 -17.04
CA ALA A 199 -7.24 17.11 -17.65
C ALA A 199 -7.88 16.55 -18.95
N SER A 200 -7.09 15.89 -19.78
CA SER A 200 -7.58 15.22 -21.01
C SER A 200 -8.56 14.11 -20.67
N ASP A 201 -8.19 13.22 -19.75
CA ASP A 201 -8.99 12.05 -19.40
C ASP A 201 -10.31 12.43 -18.70
N LEU A 202 -10.30 13.41 -17.80
CA LEU A 202 -11.51 13.96 -17.19
C LEU A 202 -12.45 14.60 -18.22
N LYS A 203 -11.91 15.33 -19.20
CA LYS A 203 -12.71 15.93 -20.27
C LYS A 203 -13.36 14.86 -21.15
N ALA A 204 -12.62 13.81 -21.47
CA ALA A 204 -13.08 12.72 -22.33
C ALA A 204 -13.87 11.62 -21.58
N LYS A 205 -14.03 11.74 -20.25
CA LYS A 205 -14.53 10.66 -19.37
C LYS A 205 -13.81 9.32 -19.61
N LYS A 206 -12.50 9.38 -19.86
CA LYS A 206 -11.65 8.22 -20.11
C LYS A 206 -10.95 7.78 -18.84
N SER A 207 -10.43 6.56 -18.87
CA SER A 207 -9.75 5.95 -17.74
C SER A 207 -10.68 5.89 -16.52
N TRP A 208 -10.13 5.81 -15.33
CA TRP A 208 -10.86 5.80 -14.07
C TRP A 208 -10.93 7.20 -13.43
N TYR A 209 -10.28 8.23 -13.98
CA TYR A 209 -10.27 9.56 -13.33
C TYR A 209 -11.65 10.21 -13.21
N TRP A 210 -12.58 9.90 -14.12
CA TRP A 210 -13.93 10.44 -14.05
C TRP A 210 -14.73 9.92 -12.84
N ILE A 211 -14.38 8.74 -12.30
CA ILE A 211 -15.01 8.20 -11.08
C ILE A 211 -14.63 8.98 -9.81
N TYR A 212 -13.69 9.93 -9.92
CA TYR A 212 -13.50 10.91 -8.86
C TYR A 212 -14.73 11.79 -8.70
N LEU A 213 -15.26 12.34 -9.78
CA LEU A 213 -16.29 13.39 -9.74
C LEU A 213 -17.71 12.87 -10.00
N GLU A 214 -17.85 11.74 -10.66
CA GLU A 214 -19.13 11.20 -11.09
C GLU A 214 -19.26 9.72 -10.70
N ARG A 215 -20.44 9.30 -10.23
CA ARG A 215 -20.75 7.88 -10.05
C ARG A 215 -20.91 7.21 -11.42
N ALA A 216 -20.54 5.94 -11.51
CA ALA A 216 -20.82 5.14 -12.70
C ALA A 216 -22.33 4.95 -12.89
N GLU A 217 -22.78 5.00 -14.15
CA GLU A 217 -24.20 4.92 -14.52
C GLU A 217 -24.86 3.59 -14.13
N ASN A 218 -24.06 2.52 -14.02
CA ASN A 218 -24.52 1.18 -13.60
C ASN A 218 -24.64 1.03 -12.08
N GLY A 219 -24.25 2.02 -11.27
CA GLY A 219 -24.31 1.95 -9.81
C GLY A 219 -23.31 0.99 -9.16
N GLU A 220 -22.40 0.36 -9.92
CA GLU A 220 -21.54 -0.75 -9.44
C GLU A 220 -20.13 -0.31 -9.00
N LEU A 221 -19.89 0.97 -8.75
CA LEU A 221 -18.59 1.37 -8.20
C LEU A 221 -18.82 2.31 -7.03
N ASP A 222 -18.27 1.93 -5.87
CA ASP A 222 -17.92 2.89 -4.85
C ASP A 222 -17.11 3.97 -5.60
N ALA A 223 -17.63 5.19 -5.71
CA ALA A 223 -16.94 6.29 -6.34
C ALA A 223 -16.19 7.07 -5.25
N PHE A 224 -15.04 7.67 -5.57
CA PHE A 224 -14.31 8.46 -4.57
C PHE A 224 -15.20 9.57 -3.97
N VAL A 225 -16.14 10.11 -4.75
CA VAL A 225 -17.15 11.07 -4.29
C VAL A 225 -17.99 10.56 -3.11
N ASP A 226 -18.18 9.24 -2.98
CA ASP A 226 -18.93 8.63 -1.88
C ASP A 226 -18.21 8.78 -0.53
N ASN A 227 -16.89 9.03 -0.55
CA ASN A 227 -16.09 9.34 0.63
C ASN A 227 -16.16 10.83 1.03
N VAL A 228 -16.96 11.63 0.31
CA VAL A 228 -17.21 13.04 0.61
C VAL A 228 -18.69 13.27 1.01
N PRO A 229 -19.31 12.42 1.86
CA PRO A 229 -20.73 12.56 2.16
C PRO A 229 -20.96 13.90 2.89
N ASN A 230 -21.90 14.69 2.38
CA ASN A 230 -22.28 15.99 2.93
C ASN A 230 -21.15 17.04 2.94
N GLY A 231 -19.99 16.74 2.32
CA GLY A 231 -18.74 17.51 2.31
C GLY A 231 -18.28 18.02 3.67
N ASN A 232 -18.43 17.17 4.67
CA ASN A 232 -17.75 17.29 5.94
C ASN A 232 -16.23 17.39 5.73
N MET A 233 -15.53 18.10 6.61
CA MET A 233 -14.07 18.20 6.53
C MET A 233 -13.44 16.85 6.81
N TRP A 234 -12.50 16.45 5.96
CA TRP A 234 -11.66 15.28 6.22
C TRP A 234 -10.70 15.55 7.38
N THR A 235 -10.32 14.49 8.10
CA THR A 235 -9.42 14.59 9.24
C THR A 235 -7.98 14.68 8.76
N ARG A 236 -7.27 15.76 9.13
CA ARG A 236 -5.83 15.86 8.90
C ARG A 236 -5.07 14.90 9.81
N THR A 237 -4.19 14.11 9.20
CA THR A 237 -3.22 13.22 9.85
C THR A 237 -1.79 13.74 9.59
N ALA A 238 -0.77 12.98 9.96
CA ALA A 238 0.62 13.33 9.71
C ALA A 238 0.92 13.54 8.21
N ASN A 239 2.05 14.19 7.90
CA ASN A 239 2.54 14.35 6.53
C ASN A 239 1.56 15.03 5.55
N ASN A 240 0.74 15.97 6.06
CA ASN A 240 -0.26 16.70 5.27
C ASN A 240 -1.25 15.78 4.55
N THR A 241 -1.56 14.64 5.16
CA THR A 241 -2.54 13.68 4.66
C THR A 241 -3.90 13.96 5.30
N PHE A 242 -4.96 13.75 4.54
CA PHE A 242 -6.35 13.85 4.98
C PHE A 242 -7.04 12.53 4.70
N VAL A 243 -7.84 12.06 5.66
CA VAL A 243 -8.66 10.85 5.56
C VAL A 243 -10.14 11.20 5.75
N PRO A 244 -11.07 10.45 5.13
CA PRO A 244 -12.49 10.68 5.28
C PRO A 244 -12.95 10.70 6.76
N PRO A 245 -13.99 11.47 7.11
CA PRO A 245 -14.57 11.43 8.46
C PRO A 245 -15.03 10.01 8.81
N GLY A 246 -14.75 9.57 10.04
CA GLY A 246 -15.16 8.25 10.52
C GLY A 246 -14.36 7.08 9.95
N ALA A 247 -13.56 7.29 8.90
CA ALA A 247 -12.63 6.28 8.43
C ALA A 247 -11.60 5.96 9.52
N GLU A 248 -11.37 4.67 9.76
CA GLU A 248 -10.09 4.25 10.30
C GLU A 248 -9.01 4.60 9.27
N ILE A 249 -7.77 4.84 9.70
CA ILE A 249 -6.65 5.12 8.78
C ILE A 249 -6.29 3.81 8.00
N THR A 250 -7.15 2.79 8.04
CA THR A 250 -7.18 1.62 7.12
C THR A 250 -7.58 2.06 5.72
N SER A 251 -8.10 3.29 5.59
CA SER A 251 -8.57 3.82 4.34
C SER A 251 -7.40 3.94 3.35
N SER A 252 -7.33 2.93 2.50
CA SER A 252 -7.07 3.05 1.07
C SER A 252 -7.68 4.30 0.42
N THR A 253 -8.56 5.06 1.09
CA THR A 253 -8.97 6.40 0.68
C THR A 253 -8.26 7.48 1.49
N TYR A 254 -7.41 8.29 0.84
CA TYR A 254 -6.82 9.48 1.45
C TYR A 254 -6.38 10.50 0.39
N VAL A 255 -6.08 11.72 0.84
CA VAL A 255 -5.43 12.75 0.02
C VAL A 255 -4.25 13.34 0.76
N LYS A 256 -3.07 13.24 0.16
CA LYS A 256 -1.82 13.85 0.66
C LYS A 256 -1.48 15.07 -0.16
N TRP A 257 -1.06 16.13 0.53
CA TRP A 257 -0.75 17.41 -0.08
C TRP A 257 0.75 17.73 0.00
N ARG A 258 1.25 18.37 -1.06
CA ARG A 258 2.58 18.98 -1.10
C ARG A 258 2.46 20.48 -1.31
N LYS A 259 3.47 21.21 -0.82
CA LYS A 259 3.57 22.65 -1.00
C LYS A 259 4.47 22.97 -2.18
N GLU A 260 4.03 23.85 -3.07
CA GLU A 260 4.83 24.41 -4.17
C GLU A 260 4.72 25.94 -4.12
N GLY A 261 5.79 26.60 -3.68
CA GLY A 261 5.75 28.03 -3.38
C GLY A 261 4.75 28.34 -2.25
N SER A 262 3.80 29.23 -2.52
CA SER A 262 2.73 29.61 -1.59
C SER A 262 1.48 28.72 -1.69
N GLN A 263 1.42 27.81 -2.66
CA GLN A 263 0.24 27.01 -2.96
C GLN A 263 0.39 25.55 -2.51
N TRP A 264 -0.75 24.90 -2.31
CA TRP A 264 -0.85 23.49 -1.96
C TRP A 264 -1.47 22.73 -3.12
N PHE A 265 -0.86 21.61 -3.47
CA PHE A 265 -1.32 20.71 -4.53
C PHE A 265 -1.40 19.28 -3.99
N ILE A 266 -2.27 18.48 -4.58
CA ILE A 266 -2.37 17.06 -4.32
C ILE A 266 -1.06 16.42 -4.79
N ASP A 267 -0.37 15.85 -3.82
CA ASP A 267 0.80 15.02 -4.05
C ASP A 267 0.36 13.62 -4.44
N GLU A 268 -0.61 13.10 -3.70
CA GLU A 268 -1.02 11.72 -3.77
C GLU A 268 -2.48 11.57 -3.35
N ILE A 269 -3.20 10.70 -4.03
CA ILE A 269 -4.60 10.37 -3.78
C ILE A 269 -4.76 8.87 -3.85
N SER A 270 -5.38 8.27 -2.85
CA SER A 270 -5.62 6.83 -2.82
C SER A 270 -7.10 6.58 -2.76
N TYR A 271 -7.54 5.48 -3.36
CA TYR A 271 -8.91 5.01 -3.31
C TYR A 271 -8.93 3.49 -3.46
N PRO A 272 -9.54 2.66 -2.57
CA PRO A 272 -9.67 1.25 -2.86
C PRO A 272 -10.66 1.07 -4.00
N ARG A 273 -10.36 0.19 -4.94
CA ARG A 273 -11.43 -0.44 -5.70
C ARG A 273 -11.88 -1.66 -4.90
N SER A 274 -13.14 -1.67 -4.47
CA SER A 274 -13.84 -2.88 -4.04
C SER A 274 -13.99 -3.84 -5.21
#